data_AF-A0A969ASV7-F1
#
_entry.id   AF-A0A969ASV7-F1
#
_cell.length_a   1.000
_cell.length_b   1.000
_cell.length_c   1.000
_cell.angle_alpha   90.00
_cell.angle_beta   90.00
_cell.angle_gamma   90.00
#
_symmetry.space_group_name_H-M   'P 1'
#
loop_
_entity.id
_entity.type
_entity.pdbx_description
1 polymer ?
#
loop_
_entity_poly.entity_id
_entity_poly.type
_entity_poly.pdbx_seq_one_letter_code
_entity_poly.pdbx_strand_id
1 'polypeptide(L)'
;MQHFLTPRQPSILILCLLGLGATISLPLASQNIERASAETQTSTGDKITSLQELIRMPDGQHQLCSEPEPDGYVMGSGICYWFNKSGKQLIGYYGVPNSDVFVDCVSGTIQDEKVVGEAIAISWDGSPFPNITEQKEITWETLILSSASVEYEAPSRFGDISLIRFNKAELTPRDFYKYSPSKSQNMDTPPSNCNVQEWVKK
;
A
#
# COMPACT_ATOMS: atom_id res chain seq x y z
N MET A 1 -16.35 -40.88 -21.07
CA MET A 1 -16.68 -40.41 -22.43
C MET A 1 -15.44 -39.79 -23.02
N GLN A 2 -14.96 -40.39 -24.11
CA GLN A 2 -13.84 -39.93 -24.92
C GLN A 2 -14.27 -38.73 -25.79
N HIS A 3 -13.28 -37.93 -26.20
CA HIS A 3 -13.12 -37.13 -27.44
C HIS A 3 -12.21 -35.94 -27.08
N PHE A 4 -10.87 -36.05 -27.22
CA PHE A 4 -10.09 -35.69 -28.42
C PHE A 4 -10.58 -34.41 -29.11
N LEU A 5 -9.70 -33.40 -29.24
CA LEU A 5 -9.10 -33.00 -30.51
C LEU A 5 -7.98 -31.95 -30.32
N THR A 6 -6.92 -32.18 -31.10
CA THR A 6 -5.59 -31.56 -31.20
C THR A 6 -5.58 -30.28 -32.08
N PRO A 7 -4.43 -29.60 -32.27
CA PRO A 7 -4.35 -28.18 -32.63
C PRO A 7 -4.42 -27.93 -34.14
N ARG A 8 -4.76 -26.70 -34.53
CA ARG A 8 -4.81 -26.25 -35.92
C ARG A 8 -3.69 -25.25 -36.20
N GLN A 9 -2.64 -25.71 -36.88
CA GLN A 9 -1.86 -24.84 -37.77
C GLN A 9 -2.65 -24.61 -39.07
N PRO A 10 -2.39 -23.50 -39.75
CA PRO A 10 -2.36 -23.50 -41.19
C PRO A 10 -0.97 -23.12 -41.72
N SER A 11 -0.45 -24.02 -42.56
CA SER A 11 0.60 -23.76 -43.54
C SER A 11 0.10 -22.74 -44.58
N ILE A 12 0.96 -21.78 -44.93
CA ILE A 12 0.83 -21.03 -46.18
C ILE A 12 2.15 -21.20 -46.95
N LEU A 13 2.07 -21.97 -48.02
CA LEU A 13 2.97 -21.98 -49.17
C LEU A 13 2.76 -20.69 -50.00
N ILE A 14 3.67 -20.43 -50.96
CA ILE A 14 3.60 -19.47 -52.09
C ILE A 14 4.52 -18.24 -51.85
N LEU A 15 5.45 -17.81 -52.71
CA LEU A 15 5.81 -18.07 -54.12
C LEU A 15 7.30 -17.71 -54.30
N CYS A 16 8.08 -18.51 -55.04
CA CYS A 16 9.36 -18.07 -55.58
C CYS A 16 9.12 -17.10 -56.74
N LEU A 17 9.68 -15.89 -56.67
CA LEU A 17 9.85 -14.99 -57.82
C LEU A 17 11.34 -14.68 -57.98
N LEU A 18 11.88 -15.12 -59.11
CA LEU A 18 13.17 -14.72 -59.65
C LEU A 18 13.13 -13.22 -60.00
N GLY A 19 14.13 -12.47 -59.54
CA GLY A 19 14.35 -11.09 -59.94
C GLY A 19 15.82 -10.71 -59.74
N LEU A 20 16.57 -10.65 -60.84
CA LEU A 20 17.87 -9.99 -60.89
C LEU A 20 17.72 -8.50 -60.52
N GLY A 21 18.63 -7.96 -59.71
CA GLY A 21 18.76 -6.50 -59.60
C GLY A 21 19.58 -6.01 -58.41
N ALA A 22 20.79 -5.55 -58.72
CA ALA A 22 21.57 -4.52 -58.01
C ALA A 22 21.78 -4.65 -56.49
N THR A 23 22.99 -5.06 -56.09
CA THR A 23 23.52 -4.89 -54.74
C THR A 23 23.78 -3.40 -54.46
N ILE A 24 22.87 -2.75 -53.73
CA ILE A 24 23.14 -1.46 -53.09
C ILE A 24 23.57 -1.79 -51.65
N SER A 25 24.85 -1.63 -51.37
CA SER A 25 25.39 -1.71 -50.01
C SER A 25 24.94 -0.47 -49.23
N LEU A 26 23.91 -0.64 -48.39
CA LEU A 26 23.58 0.32 -47.34
C LEU A 26 24.46 0.02 -46.11
N PRO A 27 25.11 1.02 -45.50
CA PRO A 27 25.75 0.81 -44.21
C PRO A 27 24.66 0.53 -43.17
N LEU A 28 24.70 -0.65 -42.54
CA LEU A 28 23.94 -0.95 -41.33
C LEU A 28 24.43 -0.01 -40.23
N ALA A 29 23.75 1.11 -40.05
CA ALA A 29 23.76 1.81 -38.77
C ALA A 29 22.96 0.93 -37.79
N SER A 30 23.68 0.13 -36.99
CA SER A 30 23.13 -0.64 -35.90
C SER A 30 22.62 0.33 -34.83
N GLN A 31 21.34 0.72 -34.92
CA GLN A 31 20.67 1.44 -33.85
C GLN A 31 20.43 0.44 -32.72
N ASN A 32 21.32 0.46 -31.74
CA ASN A 32 21.07 -0.12 -30.43
C ASN A 32 19.85 0.59 -29.84
N ILE A 33 18.69 -0.03 -29.95
CA ILE A 33 17.53 0.34 -29.15
C ILE A 33 17.84 -0.19 -27.74
N GLU A 34 18.55 0.60 -26.94
CA GLU A 34 18.49 0.47 -25.49
C GLU A 34 17.05 0.78 -25.07
N ARG A 35 16.25 -0.28 -24.99
CA ARG A 35 15.00 -0.27 -24.25
C ARG A 35 15.34 -0.08 -22.78
N ALA A 36 15.53 1.17 -22.37
CA ALA A 36 15.44 1.55 -20.97
C ALA A 36 13.96 1.49 -20.55
N SER A 37 13.44 0.28 -20.37
CA SER A 37 12.31 0.06 -19.47
C SER A 37 12.89 -0.42 -18.15
N ALA A 38 13.41 0.52 -17.38
CA ALA A 38 13.60 0.32 -15.95
C ALA A 38 12.29 0.70 -15.25
N GLU A 39 11.20 0.02 -15.61
CA GLU A 39 10.11 -0.16 -14.65
C GLU A 39 10.71 -1.04 -13.56
N THR A 40 11.08 -0.40 -12.44
CA THR A 40 11.36 -1.15 -11.21
C THR A 40 10.00 -1.74 -10.80
N GLN A 41 9.69 -2.91 -11.34
CA GLN A 41 8.54 -3.70 -10.95
C GLN A 41 8.77 -4.09 -9.51
N THR A 42 8.18 -3.33 -8.62
CA THR A 42 8.15 -3.62 -7.20
C THR A 42 7.40 -4.94 -7.04
N SER A 43 8.14 -6.03 -6.84
CA SER A 43 7.55 -7.36 -6.83
C SER A 43 6.74 -7.55 -5.55
N THR A 44 5.50 -7.96 -5.74
CA THR A 44 4.59 -8.35 -4.66
C THR A 44 5.22 -9.47 -3.82
N GLY A 45 5.05 -9.42 -2.50
CA GLY A 45 5.62 -10.39 -1.57
C GLY A 45 7.05 -10.08 -1.12
N ASP A 46 7.69 -9.06 -1.69
CA ASP A 46 8.98 -8.58 -1.19
C ASP A 46 8.81 -7.69 0.04
N LYS A 47 9.79 -7.76 0.94
CA LYS A 47 9.95 -6.77 2.01
C LYS A 47 10.36 -5.41 1.45
N ILE A 48 9.89 -4.36 2.08
CA ILE A 48 10.43 -3.01 1.94
C ILE A 48 11.80 -2.98 2.63
N THR A 49 12.85 -2.89 1.84
CA THR A 49 14.22 -2.80 2.36
C THR A 49 14.69 -1.35 2.49
N SER A 50 14.05 -0.43 1.76
CA SER A 50 14.32 1.01 1.83
C SER A 50 13.07 1.84 1.53
N LEU A 51 12.96 3.04 2.10
CA LEU A 51 11.86 3.96 1.75
C LEU A 51 11.93 4.49 0.32
N GLN A 52 13.06 4.33 -0.38
CA GLN A 52 13.13 4.64 -1.80
C GLN A 52 12.23 3.71 -2.63
N GLU A 53 11.99 2.48 -2.18
CA GLU A 53 10.98 1.62 -2.79
C GLU A 53 9.58 2.22 -2.63
N LEU A 54 9.26 2.73 -1.44
CA LEU A 54 7.98 3.36 -1.14
C LEU A 54 7.75 4.63 -1.98
N ILE A 55 8.81 5.41 -2.25
CA ILE A 55 8.76 6.57 -3.14
C ILE A 55 8.49 6.15 -4.59
N ARG A 56 9.10 5.05 -5.04
CA ARG A 56 8.96 4.53 -6.41
C ARG A 56 7.65 3.79 -6.65
N MET A 57 6.94 3.39 -5.60
CA MET A 57 5.61 2.79 -5.73
C MET A 57 4.67 3.76 -6.48
N PRO A 58 3.83 3.25 -7.39
CA PRO A 58 2.87 4.07 -8.10
C PRO A 58 1.86 4.69 -7.13
N ASP A 59 1.21 5.75 -7.54
CA ASP A 59 0.08 6.30 -6.77
C ASP A 59 -1.11 5.31 -6.79
N GLY A 60 -1.95 5.38 -5.75
CA GLY A 60 -3.08 4.47 -5.56
C GLY A 60 -3.05 3.72 -4.23
N GLN A 61 -3.90 2.68 -4.14
CA GLN A 61 -4.05 1.88 -2.93
C GLN A 61 -2.97 0.81 -2.81
N HIS A 62 -2.41 0.71 -1.61
CA HIS A 62 -1.37 -0.25 -1.27
C HIS A 62 -1.61 -0.83 0.11
N GLN A 63 -1.04 -2.00 0.34
CA GLN A 63 -1.02 -2.64 1.64
C GLN A 63 0.40 -3.15 1.93
N LEU A 64 0.90 -2.80 3.10
CA LEU A 64 2.16 -3.28 3.65
C LEU A 64 1.88 -3.96 4.98
N CYS A 65 2.41 -5.15 5.22
CA CYS A 65 2.20 -5.84 6.50
C CYS A 65 3.49 -6.43 7.09
N SER A 66 3.54 -6.59 8.40
CA SER A 66 4.72 -7.14 9.11
C SER A 66 4.99 -8.61 8.80
N GLU A 67 3.99 -9.34 8.29
CA GLU A 67 4.11 -10.75 7.91
C GLU A 67 3.88 -10.95 6.40
N PRO A 68 4.45 -12.03 5.80
CA PRO A 68 4.25 -12.33 4.38
C PRO A 68 2.78 -12.43 3.99
N GLU A 69 2.47 -12.16 2.72
CA GLU A 69 1.12 -12.31 2.19
C GLU A 69 0.61 -13.76 2.39
N PRO A 70 -0.51 -13.95 3.11
CA PRO A 70 -1.07 -15.27 3.34
C PRO A 70 -1.80 -15.78 2.09
N ASP A 71 -1.72 -17.09 1.88
CA ASP A 71 -2.49 -17.78 0.86
C ASP A 71 -4.01 -17.63 1.08
N GLY A 72 -4.80 -17.69 0.00
CA GLY A 72 -6.26 -17.67 0.06
C GLY A 72 -6.89 -16.29 0.26
N TYR A 73 -7.99 -16.22 1.03
CA TYR A 73 -8.84 -15.02 1.14
C TYR A 73 -8.51 -14.11 2.34
N VAL A 74 -7.51 -14.46 3.15
CA VAL A 74 -7.13 -13.64 4.30
C VAL A 74 -6.57 -12.30 3.79
N MET A 75 -7.16 -11.20 4.27
CA MET A 75 -6.89 -9.86 3.74
C MET A 75 -5.58 -9.24 4.24
N GLY A 76 -4.94 -9.83 5.26
CA GLY A 76 -3.68 -9.34 5.83
C GLY A 76 -3.19 -10.25 6.95
N SER A 77 -1.89 -10.23 7.26
CA SER A 77 -1.29 -10.98 8.37
C SER A 77 -0.34 -10.09 9.16
N GLY A 78 -0.36 -10.23 10.50
CA GLY A 78 0.37 -9.34 11.41
C GLY A 78 -0.23 -7.93 11.48
N ILE A 79 0.62 -6.92 11.63
CA ILE A 79 0.22 -5.51 11.59
C ILE A 79 0.35 -4.99 10.17
N CYS A 80 -0.69 -4.33 9.68
CA CYS A 80 -0.74 -3.78 8.34
C CYS A 80 -0.89 -2.25 8.37
N TYR A 81 -0.34 -1.62 7.34
CA TYR A 81 -0.65 -0.27 6.90
C TYR A 81 -1.28 -0.39 5.51
N TRP A 82 -2.58 -0.11 5.39
CA TRP A 82 -3.26 -0.04 4.09
C TRP A 82 -3.67 1.40 3.82
N PHE A 83 -3.14 1.94 2.73
CA PHE A 83 -3.09 3.38 2.49
C PHE A 83 -3.27 3.72 1.03
N ASN A 84 -3.72 4.94 0.79
CA ASN A 84 -3.66 5.59 -0.50
C ASN A 84 -2.38 6.42 -0.58
N LYS A 85 -1.64 6.27 -1.68
CA LYS A 85 -0.44 7.04 -2.00
C LYS A 85 -0.75 8.10 -3.06
N SER A 86 -0.31 9.33 -2.81
CA SER A 86 -0.28 10.41 -3.81
C SER A 86 1.07 11.13 -3.73
N GLY A 87 1.95 10.90 -4.71
CA GLY A 87 3.32 11.40 -4.68
C GLY A 87 4.09 10.88 -3.45
N LYS A 88 4.43 11.77 -2.52
CA LYS A 88 5.07 11.40 -1.24
C LYS A 88 4.11 11.33 -0.06
N GLN A 89 2.84 11.69 -0.26
CA GLN A 89 1.81 11.68 0.77
C GLN A 89 1.20 10.28 0.85
N LEU A 90 1.09 9.76 2.07
CA LEU A 90 0.41 8.50 2.39
C LEU A 90 -0.69 8.79 3.40
N ILE A 91 -1.87 8.22 3.19
CA ILE A 91 -3.00 8.30 4.14
C ILE A 91 -3.66 6.94 4.21
N GLY A 92 -3.79 6.39 5.41
CA GLY A 92 -4.33 5.04 5.57
C GLY A 92 -4.68 4.68 6.99
N TYR A 93 -5.08 3.44 7.17
CA TYR A 93 -5.30 2.84 8.47
C TYR A 93 -4.08 2.01 8.86
N TYR A 94 -3.81 1.93 10.16
CA TYR A 94 -2.71 1.12 10.69
C TYR A 94 -3.22 0.21 11.82
N GLY A 95 -2.95 -1.09 11.74
CA GLY A 95 -3.27 -2.04 12.82
C GLY A 95 -3.49 -3.46 12.32
N VAL A 96 -4.21 -4.28 13.08
CA VAL A 96 -4.36 -5.71 12.79
C VAL A 96 -5.61 -5.98 11.96
N PRO A 97 -5.49 -6.50 10.72
CA PRO A 97 -6.65 -6.78 9.86
C PRO A 97 -7.71 -7.65 10.54
N ASN A 98 -8.99 -7.32 10.33
CA ASN A 98 -10.15 -8.01 10.93
C ASN A 98 -10.19 -7.99 12.47
N SER A 99 -9.62 -6.97 13.12
CA SER A 99 -9.71 -6.73 14.56
C SER A 99 -10.37 -5.38 14.86
N ASP A 100 -10.53 -5.01 16.14
CA ASP A 100 -10.90 -3.64 16.56
C ASP A 100 -9.67 -2.84 17.04
N VAL A 101 -8.48 -3.27 16.66
CA VAL A 101 -7.20 -2.71 17.11
C VAL A 101 -6.59 -1.94 15.95
N PHE A 102 -6.90 -0.65 15.89
CA PHE A 102 -6.48 0.25 14.82
C PHE A 102 -6.12 1.66 15.29
N VAL A 103 -5.27 2.30 14.49
CA VAL A 103 -5.21 3.74 14.33
C VAL A 103 -6.01 4.06 13.07
N ASP A 104 -7.17 4.67 13.25
CA ASP A 104 -8.18 4.89 12.20
C ASP A 104 -7.70 5.78 11.06
N CYS A 105 -6.72 6.64 11.33
CA CYS A 105 -6.06 7.42 10.30
C CYS A 105 -4.60 7.65 10.67
N VAL A 106 -3.69 7.31 9.78
CA VAL A 106 -2.29 7.72 9.78
C VAL A 106 -2.04 8.45 8.47
N SER A 107 -1.65 9.72 8.55
CA SER A 107 -1.36 10.56 7.40
C SER A 107 0.03 11.14 7.54
N GLY A 108 0.82 11.10 6.48
CA GLY A 108 2.14 11.71 6.52
C GLY A 108 2.83 11.77 5.17
N THR A 109 3.91 12.51 5.13
CA THR A 109 4.79 12.61 3.98
C THR A 109 6.04 11.78 4.21
N ILE A 110 6.51 11.09 3.17
CA ILE A 110 7.80 10.39 3.19
C ILE A 110 8.94 11.41 3.36
N GLN A 111 9.66 11.31 4.48
CA GLN A 111 10.80 12.17 4.85
C GLN A 111 11.92 11.27 5.40
N ASP A 112 13.09 11.34 4.78
CA ASP A 112 14.25 10.50 5.11
C ASP A 112 13.89 9.00 5.17
N GLU A 113 14.01 8.37 6.35
CA GLU A 113 13.71 6.96 6.57
C GLU A 113 12.33 6.71 7.21
N LYS A 114 11.43 7.71 7.23
CA LYS A 114 10.12 7.60 7.88
C LYS A 114 9.00 8.24 7.08
N VAL A 115 7.77 7.90 7.44
CA VAL A 115 6.57 8.64 7.09
C VAL A 115 6.24 9.50 8.30
N VAL A 116 6.25 10.82 8.14
CA VAL A 116 6.05 11.77 9.23
C VAL A 116 4.80 12.60 8.98
N GLY A 117 3.92 12.67 9.98
CA GLY A 117 2.71 13.49 9.93
C GLY A 117 1.88 13.38 11.21
N GLU A 118 0.61 13.02 11.07
CA GLU A 118 -0.39 13.01 12.13
C GLU A 118 -1.22 11.72 12.12
N ALA A 119 -1.97 11.49 13.20
CA ALA A 119 -2.88 10.36 13.27
C ALA A 119 -4.16 10.67 14.05
N ILE A 120 -5.20 9.85 13.82
CA ILE A 120 -6.43 9.80 14.60
C ILE A 120 -6.65 8.36 15.06
N ALA A 121 -7.03 8.19 16.33
CA ALA A 121 -7.54 6.94 16.87
C ALA A 121 -8.90 7.16 17.53
N ILE A 122 -9.78 6.16 17.40
CA ILE A 122 -11.03 6.04 18.13
C ILE A 122 -10.75 5.22 19.41
N SER A 123 -11.15 5.77 20.55
CA SER A 123 -11.14 5.08 21.84
C SER A 123 -12.57 4.87 22.32
N TRP A 124 -12.89 3.69 22.82
CA TRP A 124 -14.19 3.36 23.42
C TRP A 124 -14.02 2.24 24.45
N ASP A 125 -15.03 1.97 25.28
CA ASP A 125 -14.88 1.09 26.46
C ASP A 125 -14.38 -0.34 26.13
N GLY A 126 -14.69 -0.88 24.95
CA GLY A 126 -14.22 -2.21 24.52
C GLY A 126 -12.90 -2.20 23.75
N SER A 127 -12.39 -1.04 23.34
CA SER A 127 -11.05 -0.85 22.78
C SER A 127 -10.48 0.49 23.28
N PRO A 128 -10.13 0.57 24.58
CA PRO A 128 -9.65 1.81 25.15
C PRO A 128 -8.25 2.11 24.64
N PHE A 129 -8.02 3.34 24.21
CA PHE A 129 -6.67 3.79 23.89
C PHE A 129 -5.89 4.04 25.19
N PRO A 130 -4.56 3.80 25.24
CA PRO A 130 -3.74 4.07 26.42
C PRO A 130 -3.91 5.50 26.93
N ASN A 131 -3.80 5.69 28.25
CA ASN A 131 -3.97 7.00 28.88
C ASN A 131 -2.98 8.03 28.32
N ILE A 132 -3.49 8.91 27.46
CA ILE A 132 -2.71 9.92 26.74
C ILE A 132 -2.27 11.10 27.62
N THR A 133 -2.85 11.28 28.81
CA THR A 133 -2.46 12.35 29.74
C THR A 133 -1.16 12.02 30.49
N GLU A 134 -0.90 10.73 30.67
CA GLU A 134 0.31 10.22 31.33
C GLU A 134 1.40 9.85 30.32
N GLN A 135 1.01 9.39 29.14
CA GLN A 135 1.93 8.92 28.10
C GLN A 135 2.21 10.03 27.07
N LYS A 136 3.44 10.58 27.12
CA LYS A 136 3.90 11.57 26.14
C LYS A 136 4.09 10.99 24.74
N GLU A 137 4.37 9.69 24.67
CA GLU A 137 4.65 8.95 23.45
C GLU A 137 4.14 7.51 23.60
N ILE A 138 3.53 6.99 22.53
CA ILE A 138 2.99 5.64 22.42
C ILE A 138 3.69 5.00 21.23
N THR A 139 4.37 3.87 21.46
CA THR A 139 5.01 3.08 20.39
C THR A 139 4.19 1.84 20.13
N TRP A 140 3.78 1.65 18.88
CA TRP A 140 3.09 0.46 18.40
C TRP A 140 3.82 -0.13 17.20
N GLU A 141 4.70 -1.09 17.49
CA GLU A 141 5.67 -1.64 16.54
C GLU A 141 6.52 -0.52 15.90
N THR A 142 6.31 -0.26 14.62
CA THR A 142 7.07 0.74 13.86
C THR A 142 6.40 2.11 13.78
N LEU A 143 5.21 2.25 14.37
CA LEU A 143 4.48 3.50 14.49
C LEU A 143 4.71 4.12 15.87
N ILE A 144 5.18 5.37 15.89
CA ILE A 144 5.31 6.19 17.10
C ILE A 144 4.29 7.31 17.04
N LEU A 145 3.49 7.45 18.09
CA LEU A 145 2.45 8.46 18.24
C LEU A 145 2.76 9.36 19.44
N SER A 146 2.61 10.67 19.29
CA SER A 146 2.83 11.61 20.39
C SER A 146 2.03 12.90 20.20
N SER A 147 2.07 13.78 21.22
CA SER A 147 1.34 15.07 21.22
C SER A 147 -0.16 14.88 21.04
N ALA A 148 -0.71 13.98 21.86
CA ALA A 148 -2.10 13.56 21.81
C ALA A 148 -3.07 14.61 22.40
N SER A 149 -4.26 14.70 21.82
CA SER A 149 -5.37 15.50 22.34
C SER A 149 -6.71 14.88 21.98
N VAL A 150 -7.64 14.84 22.93
CA VAL A 150 -9.04 14.48 22.64
C VAL A 150 -9.70 15.65 21.91
N GLU A 151 -10.16 15.43 20.68
CA GLU A 151 -10.81 16.47 19.86
C GLU A 151 -12.34 16.34 19.87
N TYR A 152 -12.86 15.17 20.21
CA TYR A 152 -14.28 14.90 20.30
C TYR A 152 -14.52 13.78 21.31
N GLU A 153 -15.60 13.92 22.07
CA GLU A 153 -16.07 12.92 23.03
C GLU A 153 -17.59 12.92 23.01
N ALA A 154 -18.20 11.74 22.95
CA ALA A 154 -19.64 11.60 22.99
C ALA A 154 -20.06 10.27 23.61
N PRO A 155 -21.20 10.27 24.33
CA PRO A 155 -21.76 9.03 24.84
C PRO A 155 -22.26 8.15 23.70
N SER A 156 -22.06 6.84 23.82
CA SER A 156 -22.63 5.85 22.92
C SER A 156 -23.25 4.69 23.69
N ARG A 157 -23.98 3.81 22.99
CA ARG A 157 -24.51 2.57 23.59
C ARG A 157 -23.41 1.60 24.06
N PHE A 158 -22.16 1.84 23.67
CA PHE A 158 -20.99 1.02 23.97
C PHE A 158 -20.00 1.73 24.91
N GLY A 159 -20.46 2.74 25.64
CA GLY A 159 -19.58 3.61 26.44
C GLY A 159 -19.26 4.91 25.73
N ASP A 160 -18.43 5.73 26.37
CA ASP A 160 -18.00 7.00 25.80
C ASP A 160 -17.03 6.74 24.64
N ILE A 161 -17.29 7.38 23.50
CA ILE A 161 -16.42 7.35 22.33
C ILE A 161 -15.61 8.63 22.33
N SER A 162 -14.28 8.49 22.26
CA SER A 162 -13.34 9.60 22.12
C SER A 162 -12.60 9.52 20.78
N LEU A 163 -12.49 10.65 20.07
CA LEU A 163 -11.56 10.80 18.94
C LEU A 163 -10.31 11.51 19.42
N ILE A 164 -9.18 10.81 19.33
CA ILE A 164 -7.89 11.28 19.80
C ILE A 164 -7.05 11.65 18.56
N ARG A 165 -6.64 12.92 18.46
CA ARG A 165 -5.63 13.36 17.48
C ARG A 165 -4.25 13.21 18.09
N PHE A 166 -3.33 12.64 17.32
CA PHE A 166 -1.90 12.71 17.54
C PHE A 166 -1.31 13.69 16.54
N ASN A 167 -0.84 14.84 17.01
CA ASN A 167 -0.23 15.86 16.15
C ASN A 167 1.14 15.43 15.60
N LYS A 168 1.66 14.30 16.07
CA LYS A 168 2.89 13.69 15.58
C LYS A 168 2.72 12.17 15.47
N ALA A 169 2.85 11.68 14.25
CA ALA A 169 2.96 10.27 13.90
C ALA A 169 4.23 10.04 13.09
N GLU A 170 5.03 9.04 13.48
CA GLU A 170 6.22 8.60 12.76
C GLU A 170 6.11 7.11 12.47
N LEU A 171 5.99 6.73 11.20
CA LEU A 171 5.91 5.32 10.77
C LEU A 171 7.17 4.92 10.02
N THR A 172 7.76 3.80 10.42
CA THR A 172 8.93 3.20 9.74
C THR A 172 8.55 1.88 9.08
N PRO A 173 8.06 1.87 7.83
CA PRO A 173 7.54 0.65 7.18
C PRO A 173 8.64 -0.30 6.69
N ARG A 174 9.87 -0.19 7.22
CA ARG A 174 10.97 -1.10 6.90
C ARG A 174 10.58 -2.51 7.34
N ASP A 175 11.00 -3.50 6.56
CA ASP A 175 10.76 -4.93 6.79
C ASP A 175 9.30 -5.39 6.63
N PHE A 176 8.38 -4.48 6.29
CA PHE A 176 7.02 -4.85 5.94
C PHE A 176 7.00 -5.44 4.52
N TYR A 177 6.21 -6.49 4.33
CA TYR A 177 5.94 -7.13 3.06
C TYR A 177 4.93 -6.33 2.26
N LYS A 178 5.21 -6.15 0.97
CA LYS A 178 4.26 -5.59 0.01
C LYS A 178 3.23 -6.62 -0.38
N TYR A 179 1.95 -6.29 -0.23
CA TYR A 179 0.86 -7.18 -0.60
C TYR A 179 0.39 -6.91 -2.02
N SER A 180 -0.22 -7.92 -2.64
CA SER A 180 -0.72 -7.84 -3.99
C SER A 180 -1.83 -6.78 -4.12
N PRO A 181 -2.00 -6.19 -5.31
CA PRO A 181 -3.09 -5.26 -5.56
C PRO A 181 -4.48 -5.86 -5.26
N SER A 182 -4.66 -7.17 -5.49
CA SER A 182 -5.92 -7.84 -5.19
C SER A 182 -6.22 -7.88 -3.69
N LYS A 183 -5.22 -8.06 -2.83
CA LYS A 183 -5.43 -7.97 -1.36
C LYS A 183 -5.75 -6.55 -0.94
N SER A 184 -5.00 -5.58 -1.45
CA SER A 184 -5.19 -4.16 -1.13
C SER A 184 -6.60 -3.67 -1.48
N GLN A 185 -7.17 -4.13 -2.60
CA GLN A 185 -8.51 -3.75 -3.05
C GLN A 185 -9.66 -4.43 -2.30
N ASN A 186 -9.39 -5.51 -1.58
CA ASN A 186 -10.39 -6.20 -0.76
C ASN A 186 -10.52 -5.58 0.65
N MET A 187 -9.56 -4.76 1.07
CA MET A 187 -9.64 -3.99 2.31
C MET A 187 -10.60 -2.81 2.16
N ASP A 188 -11.11 -2.33 3.30
CA ASP A 188 -11.87 -1.09 3.33
C ASP A 188 -11.05 0.06 2.72
N THR A 189 -11.73 0.91 1.96
CA THR A 189 -11.08 2.05 1.32
C THR A 189 -10.44 2.95 2.37
N PRO A 190 -9.12 3.23 2.28
CA PRO A 190 -8.42 4.16 3.15
C PRO A 190 -9.15 5.50 3.30
N PRO A 191 -9.10 6.16 4.47
CA PRO A 191 -9.64 7.50 4.60
C PRO A 191 -8.95 8.45 3.63
N SER A 192 -9.68 9.42 3.09
CA SER A 192 -9.12 10.42 2.18
C SER A 192 -8.36 11.53 2.92
N ASN A 193 -8.60 11.70 4.22
CA ASN A 193 -7.93 12.65 5.10
C ASN A 193 -8.06 12.25 6.59
N CYS A 194 -7.26 12.88 7.46
CA CYS A 194 -7.36 12.75 8.92
C CYS A 194 -8.08 13.95 9.56
N ASN A 195 -9.29 14.26 9.09
CA ASN A 195 -10.14 15.31 9.66
C ASN A 195 -11.16 14.71 10.65
N VAL A 196 -11.08 15.08 11.94
CA VAL A 196 -11.97 14.56 12.99
C VAL A 196 -13.44 14.83 12.69
N GLN A 197 -13.79 15.97 12.08
CA GLN A 197 -15.18 16.30 11.76
C GLN A 197 -15.77 15.39 10.67
N GLU A 198 -14.95 14.76 9.83
CA GLU A 198 -15.42 13.72 8.91
C GLU A 198 -15.68 12.39 9.61
N TRP A 199 -14.90 12.06 10.64
CA TRP A 199 -15.09 10.87 11.46
C TRP A 199 -16.36 10.94 12.31
N VAL A 200 -16.70 12.12 12.85
CA VAL A 200 -17.93 12.35 13.62
C VAL A 200 -19.21 12.14 12.80
N LYS A 201 -19.13 12.27 11.46
CA LYS A 201 -20.30 12.17 10.56
C LYS A 201 -20.58 10.75 10.09
N LYS A 202 -19.63 9.82 10.27
CA LYS A 202 -19.79 8.41 9.91
C LYS A 202 -20.60 7.69 10.99
#